data_AF-K4IJ55-F1
#
_entry.id   AF-K4IJ55-F1
#
_cell.length_a   1.000
_cell.length_b   1.000
_cell.length_c   1.000
_cell.angle_alpha   90.00
_cell.angle_beta   90.00
_cell.angle_gamma   90.00
#
_symmetry.space_group_name_H-M   'P 1'
#
loop_
_entity.id
_entity.type
_entity.pdbx_description
1 polymer ?
#
loop_
_entity_poly.entity_id
_entity_poly.type
_entity_poly.pdbx_seq_one_letter_code
_entity_poly.pdbx_strand_id
1 'polypeptide(L)'
;MSNATRIKFLVSNIYSGIGIGLLLGFIMGNSVSGTVQTVIVVITGMLGALLGLENKIGKTEINESNNTAVNIKLGSFGFGVVLGILFGITVRTHNLFAPTITERMKNWTEAGFDSISARKYVLYEKFQINPKTGDITLESDQHQKGNSSILFKAEDLSNIGTELDTTYFEGEIQNAIDRLEIFENNALNDLLTTASKTLPEENQMIFLAIIQKMIFQSEDGISYCDLPQSIDNSDSEVVRNLYEVLSETNNQPRKNLIDKIRTFLCNSNN
;
A
#
# COMPACT_ATOMS: atom_id res chain seq x y z
N MET A 1 53.50 -2.59 -9.40
CA MET A 1 52.33 -3.49 -9.53
C MET A 1 52.29 -3.99 -10.97
N SER A 2 52.44 -5.29 -11.22
CA SER A 2 52.51 -5.84 -12.59
C SER A 2 51.22 -5.53 -13.37
N ASN A 3 51.32 -5.27 -14.68
CA ASN A 3 50.17 -5.05 -15.56
C ASN A 3 49.14 -6.18 -15.46
N ALA A 4 49.59 -7.42 -15.21
CA ALA A 4 48.71 -8.56 -14.99
C ALA A 4 47.82 -8.42 -13.74
N THR A 5 48.34 -7.83 -12.66
CA THR A 5 47.58 -7.61 -11.41
C THR A 5 46.51 -6.52 -11.59
N ARG A 6 46.81 -5.47 -12.36
CA ARG A 6 45.86 -4.39 -12.68
C ARG A 6 44.71 -4.87 -13.55
N ILE A 7 44.99 -5.70 -14.56
CA ILE A 7 43.96 -6.28 -15.43
C ILE A 7 43.03 -7.21 -14.63
N LYS A 8 43.58 -8.09 -13.79
CA LYS A 8 42.77 -8.97 -12.93
C LYS A 8 41.86 -8.18 -11.99
N PHE A 9 42.37 -7.09 -11.41
CA PHE A 9 41.59 -6.23 -10.53
C PHE A 9 40.44 -5.52 -11.28
N LEU A 10 40.69 -4.99 -12.48
CA LEU A 10 39.65 -4.35 -13.30
C LEU A 10 38.56 -5.33 -13.74
N VAL A 11 38.96 -6.52 -14.19
CA VAL A 11 38.01 -7.58 -14.58
C VAL A 11 37.12 -7.97 -13.40
N SER A 12 37.71 -8.15 -12.21
CA SER A 12 36.94 -8.46 -10.99
C SER A 12 35.90 -7.39 -10.64
N ASN A 13 36.24 -6.11 -10.81
CA ASN A 13 35.32 -5.01 -10.53
C ASN A 13 34.15 -4.94 -11.53
N ILE A 14 34.41 -5.26 -12.81
CA ILE A 14 33.36 -5.31 -13.85
C ILE A 14 32.37 -6.44 -13.56
N TYR A 15 32.86 -7.65 -13.25
CA TYR A 15 31.99 -8.79 -12.94
C TYR A 15 31.15 -8.53 -11.68
N SER A 16 31.73 -7.92 -10.64
CA SER A 16 31.01 -7.56 -9.43
C SER A 16 29.92 -6.52 -9.70
N GLY A 17 30.21 -5.48 -10.49
CA GLY A 17 29.23 -4.46 -10.84
C GLY A 17 28.08 -5.03 -11.66
N ILE A 18 28.37 -5.75 -12.75
CA ILE A 18 27.35 -6.36 -13.62
C ILE A 18 26.49 -7.35 -12.84
N GLY A 19 27.08 -8.21 -12.01
CA GLY A 19 26.32 -9.24 -11.28
C GLY A 19 25.30 -8.63 -10.32
N ILE A 20 25.72 -7.63 -9.53
CA ILE A 20 24.82 -6.94 -8.59
C ILE A 20 23.77 -6.13 -9.34
N GLY A 21 24.17 -5.43 -10.41
CA GLY A 21 23.25 -4.64 -11.24
C GLY A 21 22.19 -5.51 -11.90
N LEU A 22 22.58 -6.64 -12.48
CA LEU A 22 21.67 -7.56 -13.16
C LEU A 22 20.65 -8.16 -12.18
N LEU A 23 21.10 -8.62 -11.01
CA LEU A 23 20.20 -9.16 -9.99
C LEU A 23 19.19 -8.12 -9.52
N LEU A 24 19.64 -6.90 -9.25
CA LEU A 24 18.78 -5.80 -8.83
C LEU A 24 17.80 -5.38 -9.93
N GLY A 25 18.28 -5.21 -11.16
CA GLY A 25 17.45 -4.86 -12.31
C GLY A 25 16.42 -5.95 -12.62
N PHE A 26 16.78 -7.22 -12.46
CA PHE A 26 15.86 -8.35 -12.63
C PHE A 26 14.73 -8.32 -11.60
N ILE A 27 15.05 -8.07 -10.33
CA ILE A 27 14.05 -7.92 -9.26
C ILE A 27 13.13 -6.74 -9.57
N MET A 28 13.69 -5.60 -9.99
CA MET A 28 12.90 -4.42 -10.38
C MET A 28 11.98 -4.70 -11.57
N GLY A 29 12.47 -5.37 -12.61
CA GLY A 29 11.69 -5.70 -13.81
C GLY A 29 10.52 -6.67 -13.54
N ASN A 30 10.63 -7.50 -12.50
CA ASN A 30 9.57 -8.42 -12.09
C ASN A 30 8.58 -7.81 -11.07
N SER A 31 8.90 -6.68 -10.45
CA SER A 31 7.99 -6.09 -9.45
C SER A 31 6.79 -5.40 -10.10
N VAL A 32 5.59 -5.66 -9.57
CA VAL A 32 4.30 -5.29 -10.20
C VAL A 32 3.58 -4.14 -9.48
N SER A 33 3.87 -3.81 -8.22
CA SER A 33 3.09 -2.78 -7.50
C SER A 33 3.82 -2.26 -6.25
N GLY A 34 3.64 -0.97 -5.94
CA GLY A 34 4.03 -0.23 -4.72
C GLY A 34 5.52 -0.14 -4.36
N THR A 35 6.20 -1.29 -4.37
CA THR A 35 7.60 -1.49 -3.96
C THR A 35 8.63 -0.74 -4.79
N VAL A 36 8.26 -0.20 -5.95
CA VAL A 36 9.17 0.60 -6.78
C VAL A 36 9.69 1.81 -6.01
N GLN A 37 8.86 2.45 -5.17
CA GLN A 37 9.30 3.58 -4.34
C GLN A 37 10.35 3.15 -3.30
N THR A 38 10.10 2.05 -2.58
CA THR A 38 11.05 1.51 -1.60
C THR A 38 12.38 1.13 -2.25
N VAL A 39 12.34 0.47 -3.43
CA VAL A 39 13.57 0.09 -4.13
C VAL A 39 14.30 1.33 -4.66
N ILE A 40 13.61 2.38 -5.12
CA ILE A 40 14.25 3.64 -5.51
C ILE A 40 14.96 4.30 -4.32
N VAL A 41 14.35 4.32 -3.13
CA VAL A 41 14.99 4.86 -1.91
C VAL A 41 16.24 4.07 -1.55
N VAL A 42 16.17 2.73 -1.57
CA VAL A 42 17.32 1.85 -1.30
C VAL A 42 18.43 2.05 -2.34
N ILE A 43 18.08 2.15 -3.62
CA ILE A 43 19.03 2.40 -4.71
C ILE A 43 19.67 3.78 -4.57
N THR A 44 18.90 4.80 -4.21
CA THR A 44 19.41 6.16 -4.00
C THR A 44 20.37 6.20 -2.81
N GLY A 45 20.05 5.54 -1.70
CA GLY A 45 20.94 5.40 -0.56
C GLY A 45 22.22 4.62 -0.89
N MET A 46 22.08 3.51 -1.62
CA MET A 46 23.22 2.69 -2.04
C MET A 46 24.10 3.41 -3.07
N LEU A 47 23.52 4.17 -4.00
CA LEU A 47 24.26 5.06 -4.90
C LEU A 47 24.98 6.16 -4.12
N GLY A 48 24.34 6.75 -3.10
CA GLY A 48 24.99 7.72 -2.20
C GLY A 48 26.22 7.13 -1.49
N ALA A 49 26.10 5.90 -0.97
CA ALA A 49 27.20 5.18 -0.36
C ALA A 49 28.30 4.79 -1.37
N LEU A 50 27.93 4.32 -2.56
CA LEU A 50 28.88 3.90 -3.62
C LEU A 50 29.57 5.07 -4.32
N LEU A 51 28.91 6.23 -4.42
CA LEU A 51 29.49 7.47 -4.93
C LEU A 51 30.37 8.17 -3.88
N GLY A 52 30.45 7.63 -2.66
CA GLY A 52 31.32 8.15 -1.61
C GLY A 52 30.84 9.47 -1.03
N LEU A 53 29.52 9.67 -0.88
CA LEU A 53 28.95 10.85 -0.24
C LEU A 53 29.16 10.88 1.29
N GLU A 54 30.05 10.05 1.85
CA GLU A 54 30.54 10.21 3.23
C GLU A 54 31.70 11.23 3.35
N ASN A 55 32.36 11.61 2.24
CA ASN A 55 33.55 12.48 2.31
C ASN A 55 33.35 13.93 1.86
N LYS A 56 32.11 14.43 1.79
CA LYS A 56 31.85 15.85 1.42
C LYS A 56 30.96 16.63 2.39
N ILE A 57 30.90 16.22 3.65
CA ILE A 57 30.48 17.10 4.75
C ILE A 57 31.71 17.36 5.63
N GLY A 58 32.66 18.13 5.09
CA GLY A 58 33.84 18.60 5.82
C GLY A 58 35.17 18.06 5.28
N LYS A 59 35.82 18.89 4.45
CA LYS A 59 37.28 18.93 4.22
C LYS A 59 38.02 17.58 4.08
N THR A 60 38.27 17.10 2.86
CA THR A 60 39.62 16.66 2.44
C THR A 60 39.68 16.34 0.95
N GLU A 61 40.89 16.46 0.43
CA GLU A 61 41.33 16.41 -0.97
C GLU A 61 40.74 15.27 -1.80
N ILE A 62 40.32 15.61 -3.01
CA ILE A 62 39.97 14.68 -4.08
C ILE A 62 41.28 13.99 -4.49
N ASN A 63 41.55 12.81 -3.94
CA ASN A 63 42.63 11.94 -4.41
C ASN A 63 42.27 11.40 -5.81
N GLU A 64 42.69 12.15 -6.83
CA GLU A 64 42.38 12.02 -8.26
C GLU A 64 42.97 10.76 -8.94
N SER A 65 43.59 9.83 -8.20
CA SER A 65 44.41 8.76 -8.80
C SER A 65 43.74 7.36 -8.87
N ASN A 66 42.64 7.10 -8.16
CA ASN A 66 41.97 5.78 -8.15
C ASN A 66 40.53 5.77 -8.70
N ASN A 67 40.10 6.85 -9.36
CA ASN A 67 38.73 7.00 -9.87
C ASN A 67 38.39 6.02 -10.99
N THR A 68 39.37 5.52 -11.76
CA THR A 68 39.09 4.66 -12.92
C THR A 68 38.44 3.34 -12.51
N ALA A 69 38.87 2.72 -11.42
CA ALA A 69 38.29 1.45 -10.96
C ALA A 69 36.87 1.63 -10.41
N VAL A 70 36.61 2.73 -9.69
CA VAL A 70 35.28 3.07 -9.15
C VAL A 70 34.32 3.42 -10.29
N ASN A 71 34.75 4.23 -11.25
CA ASN A 71 33.96 4.62 -12.40
C ASN A 71 33.61 3.42 -13.29
N ILE A 72 34.57 2.50 -13.51
CA ILE A 72 34.31 1.26 -14.27
C ILE A 72 33.32 0.37 -13.53
N LYS A 73 33.44 0.23 -12.20
CA LYS A 73 32.50 -0.55 -11.39
C LYS A 73 31.09 0.05 -11.49
N LEU A 74 30.95 1.36 -11.35
CA LEU A 74 29.67 2.06 -11.44
C LEU A 74 29.04 1.94 -12.84
N GLY A 75 29.83 2.14 -13.89
CA GLY A 75 29.36 1.98 -15.27
C GLY A 75 28.91 0.54 -15.57
N SER A 76 29.67 -0.44 -15.09
CA SER A 76 29.34 -1.87 -15.24
C SER A 76 28.08 -2.27 -14.44
N PHE A 77 27.85 -1.64 -13.27
CA PHE A 77 26.64 -1.79 -12.48
C PHE A 77 25.42 -1.24 -13.22
N GLY A 78 25.48 0.00 -13.72
CA GLY A 78 24.37 0.60 -14.46
C GLY A 78 24.01 -0.21 -15.71
N PHE A 79 25.00 -0.70 -16.45
CA PHE A 79 24.77 -1.59 -17.59
C PHE A 79 24.10 -2.91 -17.18
N GLY A 80 24.55 -3.51 -16.08
CA GLY A 80 23.91 -4.70 -15.49
C GLY A 80 22.44 -4.45 -15.13
N VAL A 81 22.12 -3.31 -14.52
CA VAL A 81 20.74 -2.93 -14.16
C VAL A 81 19.84 -2.85 -15.38
N VAL A 82 20.28 -2.17 -16.45
CA VAL A 82 19.48 -2.05 -17.68
C VAL A 82 19.20 -3.42 -18.30
N LEU A 83 20.22 -4.28 -18.42
CA LEU A 83 20.04 -5.64 -18.92
C LEU A 83 19.13 -6.48 -18.01
N GLY A 84 19.29 -6.36 -16.68
CA GLY A 84 18.45 -7.03 -15.70
C GLY A 84 16.98 -6.63 -15.83
N ILE A 85 16.69 -5.34 -16.02
CA ILE A 85 15.32 -4.83 -16.21
C ILE A 85 14.72 -5.40 -17.50
N LEU A 86 15.43 -5.31 -18.62
CA LEU A 86 14.95 -5.86 -19.89
C LEU A 86 14.70 -7.38 -19.79
N PHE A 87 15.59 -8.10 -19.11
CA PHE A 87 15.43 -9.53 -18.87
C PHE A 87 14.23 -9.83 -17.97
N GLY A 88 14.05 -9.08 -16.89
CA GLY A 88 12.92 -9.22 -15.97
C GLY A 88 11.57 -8.95 -16.65
N ILE A 89 11.49 -7.88 -17.44
CA ILE A 89 10.31 -7.56 -18.25
C ILE A 89 10.05 -8.70 -19.24
N THR A 90 11.07 -9.19 -19.95
CA THR A 90 10.90 -10.28 -20.94
C THR A 90 10.36 -11.54 -20.29
N VAL A 91 10.92 -11.94 -19.14
CA VAL A 91 10.46 -13.09 -18.35
C VAL A 91 9.01 -12.95 -17.94
N ARG A 92 8.64 -11.75 -17.46
CA ARG A 92 7.28 -11.41 -17.04
C ARG A 92 6.30 -11.41 -18.20
N THR A 93 6.62 -10.75 -19.31
CA THR A 93 5.75 -10.66 -20.50
C THR A 93 5.47 -12.02 -21.11
N HIS A 94 6.47 -12.91 -21.13
CA HIS A 94 6.30 -14.26 -21.65
C HIS A 94 5.75 -15.25 -20.61
N ASN A 95 5.46 -14.80 -19.38
CA ASN A 95 4.95 -15.62 -18.30
C ASN A 95 5.75 -16.93 -18.14
N LEU A 96 7.08 -16.87 -18.28
CA LEU A 96 7.93 -18.07 -18.32
C LEU A 96 7.87 -18.89 -17.02
N PHE A 97 7.49 -18.25 -15.91
CA PHE A 97 7.31 -18.89 -14.60
C PHE A 97 5.85 -19.11 -14.21
N ALA A 98 4.88 -18.75 -15.07
CA ALA A 98 3.48 -19.00 -14.76
C ALA A 98 3.14 -20.48 -15.06
N PRO A 99 2.49 -21.19 -14.12
CA PRO A 99 2.05 -22.55 -14.38
C PRO A 99 1.06 -22.57 -15.53
N THR A 100 1.20 -23.56 -16.40
CA THR A 100 0.33 -23.71 -17.58
C THR A 100 -1.12 -23.92 -17.14
N ILE A 101 -2.09 -23.62 -18.01
CA ILE A 101 -3.53 -23.84 -17.71
C ILE A 101 -3.78 -25.30 -17.32
N THR A 102 -3.11 -26.24 -17.99
CA THR A 102 -3.22 -27.67 -17.73
C THR A 102 -2.72 -28.04 -16.33
N GLU A 103 -1.61 -27.43 -15.90
CA GLU A 103 -1.01 -27.65 -14.58
C GLU A 103 -1.87 -27.05 -13.47
N ARG A 104 -2.42 -25.84 -13.68
CA ARG A 104 -3.39 -25.25 -12.75
C ARG A 104 -4.64 -26.10 -12.62
N MET A 105 -5.19 -26.57 -13.74
CA MET A 105 -6.36 -27.45 -13.75
C MET A 105 -6.06 -28.76 -12.99
N LYS A 106 -4.87 -29.33 -13.20
CA LYS A 106 -4.39 -30.51 -12.48
C LYS A 106 -4.38 -30.27 -10.97
N ASN A 107 -3.82 -29.15 -10.49
CA ASN A 107 -3.77 -28.81 -9.07
C ASN A 107 -5.17 -28.74 -8.44
N TRP A 108 -6.14 -28.14 -9.13
CA TRP A 108 -7.53 -28.09 -8.66
C TRP A 108 -8.21 -29.47 -8.65
N THR A 109 -7.94 -30.30 -9.66
CA THR A 109 -8.47 -31.68 -9.68
C THR A 109 -7.85 -32.57 -8.60
N GLU A 110 -6.55 -32.40 -8.32
CA GLU A 110 -5.86 -33.10 -7.23
C GLU A 110 -6.37 -32.66 -5.85
N ALA A 111 -6.82 -31.40 -5.72
CA ALA A 111 -7.50 -30.91 -4.53
C ALA A 111 -8.94 -31.46 -4.36
N GLY A 112 -9.41 -32.34 -5.25
CA GLY A 112 -10.70 -33.02 -5.14
C GLY A 112 -11.86 -32.31 -5.83
N PHE A 113 -11.61 -31.26 -6.61
CA PHE A 113 -12.64 -30.62 -7.42
C PHE A 113 -12.93 -31.41 -8.69
N ASP A 114 -14.21 -31.46 -9.10
CA ASP A 114 -14.59 -32.00 -10.39
C ASP A 114 -13.95 -31.19 -11.54
N SER A 115 -13.62 -31.88 -12.63
CA SER A 115 -12.93 -31.32 -13.80
C SER A 115 -13.64 -30.12 -14.43
N ILE A 116 -14.98 -30.07 -14.37
CA ILE A 116 -15.79 -28.97 -14.91
C ILE A 116 -15.69 -27.75 -13.99
N SER A 117 -15.78 -27.96 -12.67
CA SER A 117 -15.63 -26.91 -11.67
C SER A 117 -14.22 -26.33 -11.66
N ALA A 118 -13.19 -27.18 -11.72
CA ALA A 118 -11.79 -26.78 -11.81
C ALA A 118 -11.54 -25.86 -13.02
N ARG A 119 -12.11 -26.18 -14.19
CA ARG A 119 -12.00 -25.33 -15.37
C ARG A 119 -12.63 -23.95 -15.15
N LYS A 120 -13.79 -23.88 -14.50
CA LYS A 120 -14.47 -22.63 -14.19
C LYS A 120 -13.66 -21.76 -13.22
N TYR A 121 -13.04 -22.35 -12.22
CA TYR A 121 -12.17 -21.62 -11.28
C TYR A 121 -10.89 -21.11 -11.94
N VAL A 122 -10.27 -21.90 -12.82
CA VAL A 122 -9.11 -21.44 -13.59
C VAL A 122 -9.50 -20.31 -14.56
N LEU A 123 -10.71 -20.35 -15.14
CA LEU A 123 -11.24 -19.27 -15.97
C LEU A 123 -11.48 -17.99 -15.15
N TYR A 124 -12.08 -18.12 -13.97
CA TYR A 124 -12.29 -17.01 -13.05
C TYR A 124 -10.97 -16.40 -12.58
N GLU A 125 -9.97 -17.21 -12.23
CA GLU A 125 -8.66 -16.73 -11.80
C GLU A 125 -7.96 -15.91 -12.92
N LYS A 126 -8.10 -16.34 -14.18
CA LYS A 126 -7.41 -15.72 -15.31
C LYS A 126 -8.16 -14.54 -15.94
N PHE A 127 -9.49 -14.63 -16.02
CA PHE A 127 -10.32 -13.70 -16.77
C PHE A 127 -11.36 -12.99 -15.90
N GLN A 128 -11.44 -13.31 -14.60
CA GLN A 128 -12.41 -12.75 -13.66
C GLN A 128 -13.88 -12.94 -14.09
N ILE A 129 -14.15 -13.98 -14.89
CA ILE A 129 -15.50 -14.34 -15.34
C ILE A 129 -16.14 -15.21 -14.26
N ASN A 130 -17.23 -14.74 -13.66
CA ASN A 130 -17.88 -15.41 -12.55
C ASN A 130 -18.30 -16.84 -12.94
N PRO A 131 -17.88 -17.89 -12.20
CA PRO A 131 -18.11 -19.28 -12.57
C PRO A 131 -19.58 -19.73 -12.46
N LYS A 132 -20.41 -18.97 -11.75
CA LYS A 132 -21.84 -19.27 -11.53
C LYS A 132 -22.74 -18.57 -12.55
N THR A 133 -22.46 -17.31 -12.88
CA THR A 133 -23.32 -16.50 -13.77
C THR A 133 -22.80 -16.43 -15.21
N GLY A 134 -21.50 -16.60 -15.43
CA GLY A 134 -20.88 -16.46 -16.76
C GLY A 134 -20.70 -15.01 -17.20
N ASP A 135 -21.07 -14.04 -16.34
CA ASP A 135 -20.88 -12.63 -16.60
C ASP A 135 -19.44 -12.21 -16.34
N ILE A 136 -18.99 -11.22 -17.10
CA ILE A 136 -17.75 -10.50 -16.84
C ILE A 136 -18.06 -9.53 -15.71
N THR A 137 -17.76 -9.90 -14.48
CA THR A 137 -17.77 -8.95 -13.36
C THR A 137 -16.65 -7.95 -13.61
N LEU A 138 -17.00 -6.79 -14.17
CA LEU A 138 -16.20 -5.56 -14.06
C LEU A 138 -16.37 -5.02 -12.63
N GLU A 139 -16.09 -5.84 -11.62
CA GLU A 139 -15.89 -5.33 -10.28
C GLU A 139 -14.54 -4.62 -10.28
N SER A 140 -14.61 -3.29 -10.33
CA SER A 140 -13.54 -2.36 -9.98
C SER A 140 -12.70 -2.91 -8.82
N ASP A 141 -11.49 -3.38 -9.15
CA ASP A 141 -10.26 -3.50 -8.34
C ASP A 141 -10.29 -4.05 -6.89
N GLN A 142 -11.41 -4.56 -6.37
CA GLN A 142 -11.52 -5.02 -4.97
C GLN A 142 -11.13 -6.50 -4.74
N HIS A 143 -10.84 -7.26 -5.80
CA HIS A 143 -10.47 -8.69 -5.66
C HIS A 143 -9.06 -9.06 -6.15
N GLN A 144 -8.22 -8.08 -6.51
CA GLN A 144 -6.78 -8.32 -6.67
C GLN A 144 -6.02 -8.30 -5.33
N LYS A 145 -6.38 -9.20 -4.41
CA LYS A 145 -5.52 -9.58 -3.26
C LYS A 145 -5.43 -11.09 -3.06
N GLY A 146 -5.66 -11.86 -4.13
CA GLY A 146 -5.63 -13.33 -4.09
C GLY A 146 -4.24 -13.95 -4.16
N ASN A 147 -3.22 -13.25 -4.67
CA ASN A 147 -1.87 -13.79 -4.85
C ASN A 147 -0.74 -12.82 -4.45
N SER A 148 -1.03 -11.71 -3.78
CA SER A 148 0.01 -10.93 -3.11
C SER A 148 0.42 -11.68 -1.84
N SER A 149 1.63 -12.22 -1.87
CA SER A 149 2.33 -12.89 -0.77
C SER A 149 1.99 -12.28 0.59
N ILE A 150 1.71 -13.15 1.57
CA ILE A 150 1.24 -12.85 2.94
C ILE A 150 2.08 -11.80 3.69
N LEU A 151 3.29 -11.48 3.20
CA LEU A 151 4.13 -10.39 3.67
C LEU A 151 3.59 -8.97 3.42
N PHE A 152 2.60 -8.78 2.53
CA PHE A 152 2.10 -7.45 2.15
C PHE A 152 0.71 -7.11 2.71
N LYS A 153 0.13 -7.94 3.59
CA LYS A 153 -1.16 -7.64 4.23
C LYS A 153 -1.06 -6.66 5.39
N ALA A 154 0.09 -6.55 6.06
CA ALA A 154 0.22 -5.74 7.28
C ALA A 154 0.21 -4.22 7.01
N GLU A 155 0.89 -3.77 5.94
CA GLU A 155 1.00 -2.34 5.63
C GLU A 155 -0.23 -1.78 4.91
N ASP A 156 -0.98 -2.65 4.23
CA ASP A 156 -2.23 -2.28 3.57
C ASP A 156 -3.38 -2.13 4.58
N LEU A 157 -3.37 -2.85 5.70
CA LEU A 157 -4.38 -2.70 6.76
C LEU A 157 -4.26 -1.37 7.49
N SER A 158 -3.04 -0.86 7.73
CA SER A 158 -2.85 0.48 8.29
C SER A 158 -3.29 1.60 7.34
N ASN A 159 -3.30 1.35 6.02
CA ASN A 159 -3.72 2.33 5.03
C ASN A 159 -5.22 2.29 4.68
N ILE A 160 -5.91 1.19 4.98
CA ILE A 160 -7.38 1.12 4.86
C ILE A 160 -8.07 2.12 5.82
N GLY A 161 -7.40 2.51 6.91
CA GLY A 161 -7.91 3.50 7.87
C GLY A 161 -7.50 4.97 7.60
N THR A 162 -6.64 5.26 6.62
CA THR A 162 -6.03 6.60 6.48
C THR A 162 -6.52 7.43 5.31
N GLU A 163 -7.11 6.82 4.28
CA GLU A 163 -7.78 7.55 3.19
C GLU A 163 -9.17 6.95 2.93
N LEU A 164 -10.20 7.51 3.57
CA LEU A 164 -11.45 7.64 2.80
C LEU A 164 -11.14 8.68 1.73
N ASP A 165 -10.78 8.20 0.56
CA ASP A 165 -10.80 9.03 -0.63
C ASP A 165 -12.26 9.50 -0.80
N THR A 166 -12.52 10.78 -0.57
CA THR A 166 -13.87 11.35 -0.72
C THR A 166 -14.38 11.21 -2.15
N THR A 167 -13.49 10.97 -3.12
CA THR A 167 -13.85 10.63 -4.49
C THR A 167 -14.36 9.20 -4.66
N TYR A 168 -14.01 8.28 -3.74
CA TYR A 168 -14.41 6.86 -3.77
C TYR A 168 -15.91 6.65 -3.55
N PHE A 169 -16.58 7.56 -2.85
CA PHE A 169 -18.01 7.45 -2.56
C PHE A 169 -18.90 8.13 -3.60
N GLU A 170 -18.33 8.64 -4.71
CA GLU A 170 -19.04 9.33 -5.80
C GLU A 170 -20.00 10.45 -5.32
N GLY A 171 -19.80 10.98 -4.11
CA GLY A 171 -20.71 11.94 -3.47
C GLY A 171 -22.02 11.35 -2.92
N GLU A 172 -22.21 10.03 -2.93
CA GLU A 172 -23.42 9.37 -2.43
C GLU A 172 -23.26 8.95 -0.96
N ILE A 173 -23.69 9.82 -0.04
CA ILE A 173 -23.70 9.59 1.41
C ILE A 173 -24.46 8.30 1.79
N GLN A 174 -25.50 7.94 1.03
CA GLN A 174 -26.29 6.75 1.31
C GLN A 174 -25.46 5.46 1.18
N ASN A 175 -24.58 5.36 0.18
CA ASN A 175 -23.70 4.20 0.02
C ASN A 175 -22.71 4.05 1.17
N ALA A 176 -22.27 5.17 1.76
CA ALA A 176 -21.40 5.16 2.94
C ALA A 176 -22.18 4.69 4.18
N ILE A 177 -23.42 5.15 4.35
CA ILE A 177 -24.30 4.73 5.45
C ILE A 177 -24.62 3.22 5.34
N ASP A 178 -25.02 2.74 4.17
CA ASP A 178 -25.37 1.33 3.94
C ASP A 178 -24.19 0.39 4.26
N ARG A 179 -22.95 0.82 4.00
CA ARG A 179 -21.73 0.08 4.37
C ARG A 179 -21.48 0.07 5.87
N LEU A 180 -21.80 1.16 6.57
CA LEU A 180 -21.66 1.23 8.02
C LEU A 180 -22.78 0.48 8.76
N GLU A 181 -23.95 0.31 8.13
CA GLU A 181 -25.03 -0.52 8.67
C GLU A 181 -24.65 -2.01 8.81
N ILE A 182 -23.65 -2.49 8.06
CA ILE A 182 -23.11 -3.86 8.16
C ILE A 182 -22.58 -4.16 9.57
N PHE A 183 -22.15 -3.13 10.32
CA PHE A 183 -21.67 -3.31 11.70
C PHE A 183 -22.80 -3.61 12.71
N GLU A 184 -24.07 -3.70 12.27
CA GLU A 184 -25.27 -4.03 13.07
C GLU A 184 -25.33 -3.32 14.44
N ASN A 185 -24.78 -2.09 14.52
CA ASN A 185 -24.68 -1.36 15.78
C ASN A 185 -25.73 -0.25 15.84
N ASN A 186 -26.74 -0.44 16.68
CA ASN A 186 -27.83 0.52 16.89
C ASN A 186 -27.34 1.92 17.28
N ALA A 187 -26.22 2.02 18.00
CA ALA A 187 -25.64 3.31 18.40
C ALA A 187 -24.95 4.02 17.22
N LEU A 188 -24.35 3.26 16.29
CA LEU A 188 -23.79 3.82 15.06
C LEU A 188 -24.91 4.38 14.18
N ASN A 189 -26.00 3.63 14.00
CA ASN A 189 -27.12 4.07 13.17
C ASN A 189 -27.82 5.32 13.74
N ASP A 190 -28.00 5.41 15.07
CA ASP A 190 -28.52 6.62 15.71
C ASP A 190 -27.57 7.83 15.55
N LEU A 191 -26.26 7.59 15.57
CA LEU A 191 -25.24 8.61 15.34
C LEU A 191 -25.24 9.10 13.89
N LEU A 192 -25.28 8.18 12.91
CA LEU A 192 -25.33 8.49 11.48
C LEU A 192 -26.59 9.28 11.10
N THR A 193 -27.75 8.86 11.61
CA THR A 193 -29.02 9.56 11.35
C THR A 193 -29.08 10.94 12.02
N THR A 194 -28.47 11.09 13.20
CA THR A 194 -28.37 12.40 13.88
C THR A 194 -27.39 13.33 13.15
N ALA A 195 -26.25 12.80 12.69
CA ALA A 195 -25.26 13.53 11.91
C ALA A 195 -25.83 14.03 10.59
N SER A 196 -26.53 13.18 9.83
CA SER A 196 -27.15 13.53 8.55
C SER A 196 -28.19 14.67 8.69
N LYS A 197 -28.90 14.76 9.83
CA LYS A 197 -29.87 15.84 10.09
C LYS A 197 -29.24 17.15 10.58
N THR A 198 -28.04 17.07 11.14
CA THR A 198 -27.42 18.19 11.87
C THR A 198 -26.33 18.88 11.05
N LEU A 199 -25.60 18.12 10.23
CA LEU A 199 -24.46 18.60 9.46
C LEU A 199 -24.86 18.99 8.04
N PRO A 200 -24.29 20.07 7.47
CA PRO A 200 -24.36 20.38 6.05
C PRO A 200 -23.86 19.19 5.21
N GLU A 201 -24.44 18.99 4.03
CA GLU A 201 -24.12 17.86 3.13
C GLU A 201 -22.62 17.76 2.80
N GLU A 202 -21.96 18.92 2.62
CA GLU A 202 -20.51 19.03 2.39
C GLU A 202 -19.65 18.46 3.53
N ASN A 203 -20.17 18.49 4.77
CA ASN A 203 -19.46 18.07 5.97
C ASN A 203 -19.83 16.65 6.42
N GLN A 204 -20.90 16.06 5.86
CA GLN A 204 -21.34 14.72 6.22
C GLN A 204 -20.29 13.67 5.83
N MET A 205 -19.70 13.78 4.64
CA MET A 205 -18.67 12.84 4.18
C MET A 205 -17.39 12.93 5.01
N ILE A 206 -16.95 14.14 5.34
CA ILE A 206 -15.77 14.36 6.18
C ILE A 206 -16.01 13.80 7.57
N PHE A 207 -17.21 14.02 8.12
CA PHE A 207 -17.61 13.46 9.41
C PHE A 207 -17.57 11.93 9.41
N LEU A 208 -18.13 11.27 8.37
CA LEU A 208 -18.11 9.81 8.24
C LEU A 208 -16.68 9.26 8.18
N ALA A 209 -15.80 9.91 7.42
CA ALA A 209 -14.39 9.54 7.34
C ALA A 209 -13.70 9.62 8.70
N ILE A 210 -13.98 10.66 9.47
CA ILE A 210 -13.42 10.84 10.82
C ILE A 210 -13.93 9.75 11.77
N ILE A 211 -15.24 9.44 11.75
CA ILE A 211 -15.81 8.39 12.59
C ILE A 211 -15.22 7.02 12.25
N GLN A 212 -15.11 6.68 10.97
CA GLN A 212 -14.50 5.42 10.55
C GLN A 212 -13.04 5.31 11.02
N LYS A 213 -12.27 6.40 10.89
CA LYS A 213 -10.89 6.46 11.40
C LYS A 213 -10.82 6.27 12.92
N MET A 214 -11.74 6.88 13.67
CA MET A 214 -11.82 6.70 15.12
C MET A 214 -12.16 5.26 15.51
N ILE A 215 -13.11 4.61 14.81
CA ILE A 215 -13.45 3.19 15.05
C ILE A 215 -12.21 2.31 14.85
N PHE A 216 -11.50 2.51 13.74
CA PHE A 216 -10.31 1.71 13.42
C PHE A 216 -9.19 1.91 14.45
N GLN A 217 -8.92 3.15 14.84
CA GLN A 217 -7.92 3.45 15.87
C GLN A 217 -8.32 2.93 17.27
N SER A 218 -9.62 2.74 17.51
CA SER A 218 -10.11 2.14 18.74
C SER A 218 -9.74 0.65 18.83
N GLU A 219 -9.76 -0.07 17.71
CA GLU A 219 -9.30 -1.46 17.64
C GLU A 219 -7.80 -1.59 17.95
N ASP A 220 -6.99 -0.57 17.62
CA ASP A 220 -5.56 -0.49 17.96
C ASP A 220 -5.29 -0.14 19.44
N GLY A 221 -6.32 -0.09 20.28
CA GLY A 221 -6.23 0.13 21.73
C GLY A 221 -6.20 1.60 22.14
N ILE A 222 -6.47 2.54 21.23
CA ILE A 222 -6.63 3.96 21.57
C ILE A 222 -8.05 4.18 22.10
N SER A 223 -8.18 4.42 23.40
CA SER A 223 -9.49 4.73 24.00
C SER A 223 -9.87 6.20 23.74
N TYR A 224 -11.01 6.39 23.08
CA TYR A 224 -11.62 7.71 22.85
C TYR A 224 -12.66 8.10 23.91
N CYS A 225 -12.70 7.40 25.04
CA CYS A 225 -13.70 7.66 26.08
C CYS A 225 -13.58 9.06 26.70
N ASP A 226 -12.38 9.60 26.75
CA ASP A 226 -12.08 10.90 27.34
C ASP A 226 -11.97 11.99 26.27
N LEU A 227 -12.89 12.02 25.29
CA LEU A 227 -12.98 13.12 24.33
C LEU A 227 -13.11 14.47 25.07
N PRO A 228 -12.09 15.36 24.98
CA PRO A 228 -12.03 16.58 25.76
C PRO A 228 -13.15 17.53 25.35
N GLN A 229 -13.76 18.25 26.28
CA GLN A 229 -14.89 19.14 25.94
C GLN A 229 -14.50 20.36 25.10
N SER A 230 -13.19 20.62 24.93
CA SER A 230 -12.63 21.70 24.12
C SER A 230 -11.44 21.22 23.27
N ILE A 231 -11.22 21.92 22.14
CA ILE A 231 -10.13 21.65 21.18
C ILE A 231 -8.75 21.81 21.81
N ASP A 232 -8.62 22.76 22.74
CA ASP A 232 -7.32 23.27 23.22
C ASP A 232 -6.41 22.23 23.88
N ASN A 233 -6.93 21.04 24.21
CA ASN A 233 -6.20 20.00 24.95
C ASN A 233 -6.07 18.65 24.21
N SER A 234 -6.33 18.58 22.89
CA SER A 234 -6.21 17.32 22.15
C SER A 234 -4.95 17.26 21.27
N ASP A 235 -4.08 16.30 21.56
CA ASP A 235 -2.90 15.99 20.72
C ASP A 235 -3.25 15.14 19.48
N SER A 236 -4.49 14.63 19.38
CA SER A 236 -4.92 13.79 18.26
C SER A 236 -5.44 14.63 17.10
N GLU A 237 -4.78 14.51 15.95
CA GLU A 237 -5.21 15.13 14.69
C GLU A 237 -6.66 14.77 14.33
N VAL A 238 -7.08 13.53 14.60
CA VAL A 238 -8.43 13.05 14.29
C VAL A 238 -9.49 13.77 15.13
N VAL A 239 -9.18 14.02 16.40
CA VAL A 239 -10.07 14.76 17.31
C VAL A 239 -10.14 16.22 16.88
N ARG A 240 -9.02 16.84 16.50
CA ARG A 240 -9.01 18.22 16.00
C ARG A 240 -9.87 18.37 14.75
N ASN A 241 -9.72 17.47 13.78
CA ASN A 241 -10.50 17.49 12.54
C ASN A 241 -12.00 17.26 12.83
N LEU A 242 -12.33 16.39 13.79
CA LEU A 242 -13.72 16.23 14.25
C LEU A 242 -14.28 17.57 14.74
N TYR A 243 -13.54 18.26 15.60
CA TYR A 243 -13.99 19.51 16.16
C TYR A 243 -14.10 20.64 15.13
N GLU A 244 -13.24 20.65 14.11
CA GLU A 244 -13.31 21.60 13.00
C GLU A 244 -14.62 21.43 12.24
N VAL A 245 -14.95 20.20 11.83
CA VAL A 245 -16.23 19.87 11.16
C VAL A 245 -17.43 20.22 12.04
N LEU A 246 -17.33 19.99 13.35
CA LEU A 246 -18.41 20.32 14.29
C LEU A 246 -18.50 21.81 14.63
N SER A 247 -17.44 22.59 14.41
CA SER A 247 -17.42 24.01 14.75
C SER A 247 -18.36 24.86 13.89
N GLU A 248 -18.68 24.36 12.70
CA GLU A 248 -19.61 24.99 11.76
C GLU A 248 -21.09 24.77 12.13
N THR A 249 -21.36 23.92 13.12
CA THR A 249 -22.72 23.65 13.62
C THR A 249 -23.07 24.46 14.86
N ASN A 250 -24.35 24.79 15.03
CA ASN A 250 -24.86 25.50 16.21
C ASN A 250 -24.49 24.80 17.54
N ASN A 251 -24.31 25.57 18.62
CA ASN A 251 -23.79 25.09 19.91
C ASN A 251 -24.61 23.96 20.58
N GLN A 252 -25.93 23.95 20.42
CA GLN A 252 -26.82 22.96 21.02
C GLN A 252 -26.74 21.57 20.33
N PRO A 253 -26.93 21.48 19.00
CA PRO A 253 -26.75 20.22 18.26
C PRO A 253 -25.34 19.62 18.40
N ARG A 254 -24.32 20.47 18.43
CA ARG A 254 -22.92 20.07 18.60
C ARG A 254 -22.69 19.27 19.88
N LYS A 255 -23.22 19.74 21.01
CA LYS A 255 -23.03 19.06 22.31
C LYS A 255 -23.68 17.67 22.32
N ASN A 256 -24.90 17.56 21.80
CA ASN A 256 -25.61 16.29 21.68
C ASN A 256 -24.82 15.29 20.82
N LEU A 257 -24.27 15.76 19.70
CA LEU A 257 -23.55 14.90 18.76
C LEU A 257 -22.22 14.40 19.35
N ILE A 258 -21.48 15.26 20.07
CA ILE A 258 -20.26 14.84 20.80
C ILE A 258 -20.58 13.81 21.88
N ASP A 259 -21.65 14.00 22.65
CA ASP A 259 -22.04 13.05 23.69
C ASP A 259 -22.46 11.69 23.09
N LYS A 260 -23.12 11.68 21.92
CA LYS A 260 -23.41 10.45 21.17
C LYS A 260 -22.14 9.76 20.66
N ILE A 261 -21.19 10.50 20.08
CA ILE A 261 -19.89 9.95 19.65
C ILE A 261 -19.17 9.31 20.83
N ARG A 262 -19.10 10.00 21.97
CA ARG A 262 -18.46 9.47 23.19
C ARG A 262 -19.13 8.17 23.64
N THR A 263 -20.46 8.15 23.67
CA THR A 263 -21.23 6.97 24.08
C THR A 263 -20.99 5.79 23.13
N PHE A 264 -20.96 6.06 21.82
CA PHE A 264 -20.68 5.05 20.80
C PHE A 264 -19.26 4.47 20.94
N LEU A 265 -18.24 5.33 21.00
CA LEU A 265 -16.85 4.89 21.09
C LEU A 265 -16.54 4.15 22.40
N CYS A 266 -17.16 4.55 23.52
CA CYS A 266 -17.00 3.82 24.78
C CYS A 266 -17.70 2.46 24.81
N ASN A 267 -18.87 2.35 24.19
CA ASN A 267 -19.60 1.08 24.17
C ASN A 267 -19.03 0.09 23.16
N SER A 268 -18.35 0.56 22.11
CA SER A 268 -17.76 -0.29 21.08
C SER A 268 -16.52 -1.07 21.53
N ASN A 269 -15.90 -0.67 22.66
CA ASN A 269 -14.70 -1.34 23.22
C ASN A 269 -15.01 -2.41 24.28
N ASN A 270 -16.29 -2.72 24.52
CA ASN A 270 -16.75 -3.79 25.42
C ASN A 270 -17.36 -4.95 24.64
#